data_AF-A0A534KTV8-F1
#
_entry.id   AF-A0A534KTV8-F1
#
_cell.length_a   1.000
_cell.length_b   1.000
_cell.length_c   1.000
_cell.angle_alpha   90.00
_cell.angle_beta   90.00
_cell.angle_gamma   90.00
#
_symmetry.space_group_name_H-M   'P 1'
#
loop_
_entity.id
_entity.type
_entity.pdbx_description
1 polymer ?
#
loop_
_entity_poly.entity_id
_entity_poly.type
_entity_poly.pdbx_seq_one_letter_code
_entity_poly.pdbx_strand_id
1 'polypeptide(L)'
;MRPIRFVGPGILLMGLVALAVAVARGEASVYLIFIVPAVVGTGPLAFLGILLVFLGFFLTFFLWTAGAPPPAIGPATDPTEVPGVTPQGTPKTRRWGGVVFLGPIPLVFGSDPQMTRWMLILGAILFLALVLLTIALLIA
;
A
#
# COMPACT_ATOMS: atom_id res chain seq x y z
N MET A 1 31.29 -18.03 -10.71
CA MET A 1 30.24 -17.41 -9.86
C MET A 1 28.93 -17.48 -10.62
N ARG A 2 27.87 -18.08 -10.08
CA ARG A 2 26.61 -18.30 -10.84
C ARG A 2 25.84 -16.96 -10.95
N PRO A 3 25.68 -16.36 -12.14
CA PRO A 3 25.07 -15.03 -12.31
C PRO A 3 23.60 -14.99 -11.90
N ILE A 4 22.95 -16.15 -11.78
CA ILE A 4 21.55 -16.30 -11.39
C ILE A 4 21.21 -15.72 -10.01
N ARG A 5 22.22 -15.55 -9.15
CA ARG A 5 22.05 -14.96 -7.80
C ARG A 5 21.70 -13.47 -7.84
N PHE A 6 21.99 -12.77 -8.94
CA PHE A 6 21.71 -11.33 -9.08
C PHE A 6 20.37 -11.03 -9.77
N VAL A 7 19.70 -12.05 -10.32
CA VAL A 7 18.41 -11.87 -11.00
C VAL A 7 17.35 -11.34 -10.04
N GLY A 8 17.27 -11.91 -8.84
CA GLY A 8 16.33 -11.47 -7.79
C GLY A 8 16.56 -10.01 -7.38
N PRO A 9 17.77 -9.64 -6.91
CA PRO A 9 18.09 -8.25 -6.56
C PRO A 9 17.87 -7.27 -7.72
N GLY A 10 18.22 -7.67 -8.96
CA GLY A 10 18.04 -6.83 -10.15
C GLY A 10 16.57 -6.54 -10.46
N ILE A 11 15.70 -7.54 -10.39
CA ILE A 11 14.25 -7.37 -10.59
C ILE A 11 13.66 -6.46 -9.50
N LEU A 12 14.08 -6.63 -8.24
CA LEU A 12 13.60 -5.81 -7.12
C LEU A 12 14.01 -4.34 -7.29
N LEU A 13 15.27 -4.07 -7.64
CA LEU A 13 15.75 -2.72 -7.93
C LEU A 13 14.99 -2.08 -9.09
N MET A 14 14.75 -2.83 -10.17
CA MET A 14 14.02 -2.32 -11.33
C MET A 14 12.56 -1.97 -10.95
N GLY A 15 11.91 -2.81 -10.15
CA GLY A 15 10.58 -2.52 -9.60
C GLY A 15 10.55 -1.27 -8.72
N LEU A 16 11.55 -1.07 -7.86
CA LEU A 16 11.65 0.11 -7.01
C LEU A 16 11.82 1.40 -7.85
N VAL A 17 12.67 1.36 -8.87
CA VAL A 17 12.88 2.48 -9.79
C VAL A 17 11.60 2.80 -10.56
N ALA A 18 10.92 1.78 -11.09
CA ALA A 18 9.65 1.97 -11.79
C ALA A 18 8.60 2.62 -10.88
N LEU A 19 8.50 2.17 -9.62
CA LEU A 19 7.58 2.75 -8.64
C LEU A 19 7.94 4.22 -8.34
N ALA A 20 9.22 4.53 -8.13
CA ALA A 20 9.68 5.90 -7.90
C ALA A 20 9.34 6.84 -9.07
N VAL A 21 9.53 6.39 -10.31
CA VAL A 21 9.16 7.16 -11.50
C VAL A 21 7.64 7.35 -11.60
N ALA A 22 6.85 6.32 -11.31
CA ALA A 22 5.39 6.43 -11.31
C ALA A 22 4.88 7.44 -10.26
N VAL A 23 5.51 7.48 -9.08
CA VAL A 23 5.19 8.47 -8.04
C VAL A 23 5.56 9.89 -8.48
N ALA A 24 6.75 10.08 -9.04
CA ALA A 24 7.22 11.37 -9.54
C ALA A 24 6.31 11.94 -10.65
N ARG A 25 5.71 11.06 -11.47
CA ARG A 25 4.75 11.42 -12.52
C ARG A 25 3.32 11.65 -12.01
N GLY A 26 3.07 11.44 -10.72
CA GLY A 26 1.70 11.48 -10.17
C GLY A 26 0.82 10.33 -10.66
N GLU A 27 1.40 9.28 -11.24
CA GLU A 27 0.70 8.07 -11.67
C GLU A 27 0.45 7.10 -10.51
N ALA A 28 1.29 7.15 -9.47
CA ALA A 28 1.16 6.32 -8.27
C ALA A 28 1.12 7.14 -6.98
N SER A 29 0.45 6.61 -5.95
CA SER A 29 0.44 7.12 -4.59
C SER A 29 0.97 6.03 -3.66
N VAL A 30 1.99 6.36 -2.85
CA VAL A 30 2.53 5.46 -1.84
C VAL A 30 1.73 5.64 -0.56
N TYR A 31 1.17 4.55 -0.05
CA TYR A 31 0.49 4.52 1.24
C TYR A 31 1.36 3.76 2.24
N LEU A 32 1.47 4.30 3.45
CA LEU A 32 2.02 3.56 4.59
C LEU A 32 0.93 2.62 5.11
N ILE A 33 1.13 1.31 4.99
CA ILE A 33 0.20 0.33 5.53
C ILE A 33 0.56 0.09 7.01
N PHE A 34 -0.40 0.30 7.91
CA PHE A 34 -0.27 0.02 9.33
C PHE A 34 -0.30 -1.50 9.57
N ILE A 35 0.76 -2.04 10.17
CA ILE A 35 0.88 -3.47 10.48
C ILE A 35 0.29 -3.70 11.88
N VAL A 36 -0.68 -4.60 12.00
CA VAL A 36 -1.23 -5.03 13.30
C VAL A 36 -0.45 -6.27 13.76
N PRO A 37 0.41 -6.17 14.79
CA PRO A 37 1.15 -7.31 15.29
C PRO A 37 0.19 -8.31 15.97
N ALA A 38 0.18 -9.56 15.51
CA ALA A 38 -0.50 -10.66 16.18
C ALA A 38 0.54 -11.51 16.92
N VAL A 39 0.43 -11.58 18.24
CA VAL A 39 1.36 -12.31 19.11
C VAL A 39 0.54 -13.24 19.99
N VAL A 40 0.87 -14.53 19.99
CA VAL A 40 0.26 -15.54 20.86
C VAL A 40 1.27 -15.92 21.93
N GLY A 41 0.89 -15.80 23.19
CA GLY A 41 1.73 -16.21 24.31
C GLY A 41 0.91 -16.47 25.57
N THR A 42 1.38 -17.39 26.39
CA THR A 42 0.62 -17.95 27.52
C THR A 42 1.17 -17.51 28.88
N GLY A 43 2.21 -16.67 28.92
CA GLY A 43 2.89 -16.25 30.15
C GLY A 43 2.89 -14.74 30.41
N PRO A 44 3.18 -14.29 31.64
CA PRO A 44 3.23 -12.86 32.01
C PRO A 44 4.23 -12.04 31.18
N LEU A 45 5.36 -12.65 30.81
CA LEU A 45 6.35 -12.04 29.91
C LEU A 45 5.80 -11.78 28.52
N ALA A 46 4.97 -12.68 27.98
CA ALA A 46 4.32 -12.49 26.70
C ALA A 46 3.30 -11.34 26.78
N PHE A 47 2.52 -11.28 27.86
CA PHE A 47 1.60 -10.16 28.10
C PHE A 47 2.34 -8.81 28.17
N LEU A 48 3.45 -8.74 28.92
CA LEU A 48 4.29 -7.55 28.98
C LEU A 48 4.86 -7.17 27.61
N GLY A 49 5.36 -8.16 26.85
CA GLY A 49 5.88 -7.94 25.50
C GLY A 49 4.82 -7.39 24.54
N ILE A 50 3.60 -7.94 24.57
CA ILE A 50 2.47 -7.43 23.78
C ILE A 50 2.16 -5.98 24.17
N LEU A 51 2.05 -5.69 25.46
CA LEU A 51 1.76 -4.34 25.94
C LEU A 51 2.83 -3.32 25.50
N LEU A 52 4.10 -3.70 25.59
CA LEU A 52 5.23 -2.87 25.17
C LEU A 52 5.24 -2.62 23.66
N VAL A 53 4.91 -3.63 22.84
CA VAL A 53 4.81 -3.48 21.38
C VAL A 53 3.69 -2.50 21.02
N PHE A 54 2.49 -2.65 21.60
CA PHE A 54 1.38 -1.72 21.36
C PHE A 54 1.72 -0.29 21.80
N LEU A 55 2.33 -0.14 22.98
CA LEU A 55 2.76 1.16 23.49
C LEU A 55 3.85 1.79 22.60
N GLY A 56 4.81 0.99 22.12
CA GLY A 56 5.88 1.45 21.22
C GLY A 56 5.34 1.95 19.88
N PHE A 57 4.37 1.25 19.28
CA PHE A 57 3.69 1.71 18.07
C PHE A 57 2.95 3.04 18.31
N PHE A 58 2.21 3.13 19.42
CA PHE A 58 1.46 4.34 19.77
C PHE A 58 2.38 5.54 19.99
N LEU A 59 3.45 5.36 20.78
CA LEU A 59 4.45 6.40 21.04
C LEU A 59 5.18 6.82 19.77
N THR A 60 5.56 5.88 18.90
CA THR A 60 6.23 6.22 17.64
C THR A 60 5.34 7.10 16.77
N PHE A 61 4.05 6.78 16.66
CA PHE A 61 3.11 7.58 15.86
C PHE A 61 2.86 8.97 16.46
N PHE A 62 2.64 9.06 17.78
CA PHE A 62 2.40 10.34 18.46
C PHE A 62 3.64 11.23 18.52
N LEU A 63 4.83 10.66 18.76
CA LEU A 63 6.07 11.42 18.83
C LEU A 63 6.56 11.84 17.44
N TRP A 64 6.36 11.00 16.42
CA TRP A 64 6.65 11.37 15.03
C TRP A 64 5.73 12.51 14.58
N THR A 65 4.42 12.44 14.88
CA THR A 65 3.45 13.46 14.45
C THR A 65 3.56 14.76 15.25
N ALA A 66 4.00 14.73 16.51
CA ALA A 66 4.24 15.92 17.32
C ALA A 66 5.45 16.78 16.83
N GLY A 67 6.36 16.20 16.03
CA GLY A 67 7.49 16.91 15.43
C GLY A 67 7.23 17.42 14.00
N ALA A 68 6.10 17.08 13.38
CA ALA A 68 5.75 17.58 12.06
C ALA A 68 5.08 18.95 12.20
N PRO A 69 5.60 20.02 11.57
CA PRO A 69 4.87 21.29 11.49
C PRO A 69 3.48 21.01 10.91
N PRO A 70 2.38 21.50 11.52
CA PRO A 70 1.07 21.36 10.92
C PRO A 70 1.16 21.93 9.50
N PRO A 71 0.64 21.23 8.46
CA PRO A 71 0.47 21.87 7.17
C PRO A 71 -0.37 23.12 7.44
N ALA A 72 0.18 24.28 7.09
CA ALA A 72 -0.50 25.54 7.28
C ALA A 72 -1.82 25.47 6.50
N ILE A 73 -2.91 25.17 7.20
CA ILE A 73 -4.25 25.45 6.72
C ILE A 73 -4.37 26.97 6.83
N GLY A 74 -3.79 27.66 5.85
CA GLY A 74 -4.12 29.06 5.61
C GLY A 74 -5.63 29.13 5.40
N PRO A 75 -6.30 30.17 5.93
CA PRO A 75 -7.70 30.40 5.60
C PRO A 75 -7.84 30.38 4.08
N ALA A 76 -8.85 29.66 3.59
CA ALA A 76 -9.25 29.72 2.20
C ALA A 76 -9.55 31.18 1.89
N THR A 77 -8.56 31.88 1.33
CA THR A 77 -8.77 33.18 0.74
C THR A 77 -9.57 32.88 -0.52
N ASP A 78 -10.88 33.07 -0.44
CA ASP A 78 -11.75 33.13 -1.62
C ASP A 78 -11.09 34.09 -2.62
N PRO A 79 -10.65 33.63 -3.81
CA PRO A 79 -10.36 34.54 -4.88
C PRO A 79 -11.70 34.86 -5.52
N THR A 80 -12.22 36.02 -5.14
CA THR A 80 -13.07 36.89 -5.93
C THR A 80 -13.27 36.43 -7.37
N GLU A 81 -14.54 36.21 -7.71
CA GLU A 81 -15.11 36.08 -9.04
C GLU A 81 -14.32 36.89 -10.10
N VAL A 82 -13.48 36.20 -10.88
CA VAL A 82 -12.95 36.72 -12.15
C VAL A 82 -13.78 36.06 -13.26
N PRO A 83 -14.64 36.80 -13.98
CA PRO A 83 -15.41 36.23 -15.07
C PRO A 83 -14.47 35.96 -16.25
N GLY A 84 -14.40 34.70 -16.68
CA GLY A 84 -13.83 34.35 -17.99
C GLY A 84 -12.53 33.55 -17.97
N VAL A 85 -12.56 32.35 -17.40
CA VAL A 85 -11.76 31.22 -17.89
C VAL A 85 -12.63 29.98 -17.78
N THR A 86 -13.01 29.38 -18.89
CA THR A 86 -13.62 28.04 -18.91
C THR A 86 -12.67 27.04 -18.23
N PRO A 87 -13.04 26.38 -17.11
CA PRO A 87 -12.26 25.27 -16.58
C PRO A 87 -12.57 24.04 -17.44
N GLN A 88 -11.94 23.98 -18.61
CA GLN A 88 -11.85 22.77 -19.39
C GLN A 88 -10.82 21.88 -18.70
N GLY A 89 -11.31 20.89 -17.96
CA GLY A 89 -10.47 19.93 -17.25
C GLY A 89 -11.16 19.41 -16.02
N THR A 90 -12.11 18.48 -16.21
CA THR A 90 -12.57 17.61 -15.12
C THR A 90 -11.32 17.05 -14.43
N PRO A 91 -11.13 17.26 -13.11
CA PRO A 91 -10.00 16.68 -12.41
C PRO A 91 -10.04 15.18 -12.66
N LYS A 92 -8.98 14.63 -13.25
CA LYS A 92 -8.86 13.20 -13.55
C LYS A 92 -9.03 12.47 -12.21
N THR A 93 -10.24 11.99 -11.92
CA THR A 93 -10.56 11.24 -10.70
C THR A 93 -9.57 10.08 -10.64
N ARG A 94 -8.62 10.18 -9.72
CA ARG A 94 -7.48 9.28 -9.62
C ARG A 94 -8.02 7.90 -9.26
N ARG A 95 -7.93 6.96 -10.21
CA ARG A 95 -8.42 5.60 -10.01
C ARG A 95 -7.39 4.84 -9.19
N TRP A 96 -7.82 4.28 -8.07
CA TRP A 96 -6.98 3.54 -7.13
C TRP A 96 -7.63 2.22 -6.79
N GLY A 97 -6.84 1.25 -6.36
CA GLY A 97 -7.38 0.06 -5.75
C GLY A 97 -6.28 -0.84 -5.19
N GLY A 98 -6.69 -1.92 -4.52
CA GLY A 98 -5.82 -2.89 -3.88
C GLY A 98 -6.39 -4.31 -3.95
N VAL A 99 -5.52 -5.32 -3.81
CA VAL A 99 -5.94 -6.69 -3.49
C VAL A 99 -5.22 -7.08 -2.21
N VAL A 100 -5.98 -7.53 -1.21
CA VAL A 100 -5.46 -8.07 0.05
C VAL A 100 -5.89 -9.53 0.13
N PHE A 101 -4.96 -10.43 0.41
CA PHE A 101 -5.26 -11.84 0.60
C PHE A 101 -5.51 -12.11 2.08
N LEU A 102 -6.75 -12.49 2.43
CA LEU A 102 -7.11 -13.00 3.76
C LEU A 102 -7.15 -14.52 3.66
N GLY A 103 -5.99 -15.13 3.91
CA GLY A 103 -5.78 -16.53 3.54
C GLY A 103 -5.89 -16.73 2.02
N PRO A 104 -6.47 -17.83 1.52
CA PRO A 104 -6.59 -18.08 0.08
C PRO A 104 -7.62 -17.17 -0.62
N ILE A 105 -8.40 -16.39 0.12
CA ILE A 105 -9.50 -15.60 -0.45
C ILE A 105 -8.98 -14.19 -0.79
N PRO A 106 -8.99 -13.79 -2.08
CA PRO A 106 -8.61 -12.43 -2.48
C PRO A 106 -9.74 -11.45 -2.16
N LEU A 107 -9.43 -10.44 -1.36
CA LEU A 107 -10.31 -9.30 -1.08
C LEU A 107 -9.86 -8.10 -1.94
N VAL A 108 -10.76 -7.60 -2.78
CA VAL A 108 -10.45 -6.62 -3.83
C VAL A 108 -11.11 -5.29 -3.52
N PHE A 109 -10.36 -4.22 -3.66
CA PHE A 109 -10.79 -2.85 -3.47
C PHE A 109 -10.51 -2.05 -4.74
N GLY A 110 -11.43 -1.18 -5.14
CA GLY A 110 -11.24 -0.30 -6.29
C GLY A 110 -12.12 0.94 -6.20
N SER A 111 -11.62 2.05 -6.73
CA SER A 111 -12.28 3.35 -6.80
C SER A 111 -13.50 3.36 -7.72
N ASP A 112 -13.54 2.44 -8.68
CA ASP A 112 -14.58 2.33 -9.69
C ASP A 112 -14.75 0.87 -10.12
N PRO A 113 -15.93 0.46 -10.62
CA PRO A 113 -16.20 -0.93 -10.99
C PRO A 113 -15.23 -1.50 -12.03
N GLN A 114 -14.72 -0.67 -12.94
CA GLN A 114 -13.73 -1.09 -13.92
C GLN A 114 -12.40 -1.40 -13.23
N MET A 115 -11.91 -0.53 -12.35
CA MET A 115 -10.71 -0.79 -11.55
C MET A 115 -10.87 -2.03 -10.66
N THR A 116 -11.99 -2.16 -9.93
CA THR A 116 -12.30 -3.35 -9.12
C THR A 116 -12.25 -4.64 -9.93
N ARG A 117 -12.76 -4.63 -11.18
CA ARG A 117 -12.74 -5.79 -12.08
C ARG A 117 -11.32 -6.17 -12.49
N TRP A 118 -10.48 -5.19 -12.83
CA TRP A 118 -9.07 -5.42 -13.15
C TRP A 118 -8.30 -6.01 -11.97
N MET A 119 -8.58 -5.52 -10.76
CA MET A 119 -7.92 -5.99 -9.55
C MET A 119 -8.41 -7.37 -9.13
N LEU A 120 -9.68 -7.70 -9.38
CA LEU A 120 -10.19 -9.04 -9.19
C LEU A 120 -9.53 -10.04 -10.13
N ILE A 121 -9.34 -9.67 -11.40
CA ILE A 121 -8.61 -10.51 -12.37
C ILE A 121 -7.17 -10.73 -11.90
N LEU A 122 -6.48 -9.67 -11.48
CA LEU A 122 -5.12 -9.77 -10.96
C LEU A 122 -5.04 -10.67 -9.72
N GLY A 123 -5.97 -10.52 -8.77
CA GLY A 123 -6.08 -11.36 -7.58
C GLY A 123 -6.34 -12.83 -7.94
N ALA A 124 -7.25 -13.11 -8.87
CA ALA A 124 -7.54 -14.47 -9.32
C ALA A 124 -6.33 -15.14 -9.99
N ILE A 125 -5.59 -14.41 -10.83
CA ILE A 125 -4.36 -14.91 -11.48
C ILE A 125 -3.32 -15.24 -10.40
N LEU A 126 -3.11 -14.34 -9.43
CA LEU A 126 -2.13 -14.56 -8.36
C LEU A 126 -2.52 -15.74 -7.47
N PHE A 127 -3.80 -15.88 -7.15
CA PHE A 127 -4.33 -17.03 -6.41
C PHE A 127 -4.05 -18.34 -7.16
N LEU A 128 -4.37 -18.39 -8.46
CA LEU A 128 -4.16 -19.58 -9.27
C LEU A 128 -2.67 -19.94 -9.36
N ALA A 129 -1.80 -18.94 -9.54
CA ALA A 129 -0.35 -19.14 -9.55
C ALA A 129 0.15 -19.73 -8.22
N LEU A 130 -0.34 -19.24 -7.08
CA LEU A 130 -0.02 -19.77 -5.75
C LEU A 130 -0.51 -21.22 -5.56
N VAL A 131 -1.73 -21.52 -6.00
CA VAL A 131 -2.28 -22.89 -5.94
C VAL A 131 -1.46 -23.84 -6.79
N LEU A 132 -1.14 -23.47 -8.04
CA LEU A 132 -0.32 -24.28 -8.95
C LEU A 132 1.08 -24.50 -8.38
N LEU A 133 1.71 -23.45 -7.85
CA LEU A 133 3.00 -23.56 -7.18
C LEU A 133 2.93 -24.54 -6.00
N THR A 134 1.88 -24.46 -5.18
CA THR A 134 1.69 -25.33 -4.01
C THR A 134 1.50 -26.78 -4.44
N ILE A 135 0.70 -27.04 -5.47
CA ILE A 135 0.50 -28.38 -6.02
C ILE A 135 1.81 -28.94 -6.59
N ALA A 136 2.55 -28.13 -7.36
CA ALA A 136 3.84 -28.53 -7.91
C ALA A 136 4.84 -28.90 -6.82
N LEU A 137 4.88 -28.14 -5.72
CA LEU A 137 5.73 -28.41 -4.55
C LEU A 137 5.30 -29.65 -3.76
N LEU A 138 4.03 -30.01 -3.78
CA LEU A 138 3.51 -31.19 -3.08
C LEU A 138 3.80 -32.49 -3.86
N ILE A 139 3.87 -32.40 -5.19
CA ILE A 139 4.08 -33.56 -6.08
C ILE A 139 5.58 -33.77 -6.39
N ALA A 140 6.40 -32.73 -6.27
CA ALA A 140 7.86 -32.80 -6.44
C ALA A 140 8.57 -33.41 -5.23
#